data_AF-X0YGP4-F1
#
_entry.id   AF-X0YGP4-F1
#
_cell.length_a   1.000
_cell.length_b   1.000
_cell.length_c   1.000
_cell.angle_alpha   90.00
_cell.angle_beta   90.00
_cell.angle_gamma   90.00
#
_symmetry.space_group_name_H-M   'P 1'
#
loop_
_entity.id
_entity.type
_entity.pdbx_description
1 polymer ?
#
loop_
_entity_poly.entity_id
_entity_poly.type
_entity_poly.pdbx_seq_one_letter_code
_entity_poly.pdbx_strand_id
1 'polypeptide(L)'
;MIGMARSTDSFFIRADLLTENTGFSEARLDLGAYVDALGKSILKIHNVQMHFCSDVNNAVPPSPNPSPNNNPAIAWQLTTQSQLATGLEMIPASNRSVVSNGFYQVGSLTAGNVSSDIAGLNVQHFTDGYLIGVESLYL
;
A
#
# COMPACT_ATOMS: atom_id res chain seq x y z
N MET A 1 26.88 7.05 -31.04
CA MET A 1 26.26 5.81 -30.53
C MET A 1 25.27 6.23 -29.45
N ILE A 2 23.99 6.28 -29.77
CA ILE A 2 22.93 6.63 -28.80
C ILE A 2 22.74 5.38 -27.94
N GLY A 3 23.14 5.47 -26.67
CA GLY A 3 22.96 4.38 -25.72
C GLY A 3 21.47 4.13 -25.54
N MET A 4 21.00 2.98 -26.02
CA MET A 4 19.73 2.40 -25.61
C MET A 4 19.75 2.31 -24.08
N ALA A 5 18.79 2.97 -23.42
CA ALA A 5 18.63 2.86 -21.97
C ALA A 5 18.50 1.37 -21.61
N ARG A 6 19.43 0.89 -20.80
CA ARG A 6 19.45 -0.50 -20.36
C ARG A 6 18.29 -0.69 -19.39
N SER A 7 17.48 -1.72 -19.61
CA SER A 7 16.36 -2.17 -18.75
C SER A 7 16.82 -2.69 -17.36
N THR A 8 17.78 -2.02 -16.71
CA THR A 8 18.43 -2.47 -15.48
C THR A 8 18.23 -1.56 -14.27
N ASP A 9 17.73 -0.35 -14.47
CA ASP A 9 17.58 0.59 -13.35
C ASP A 9 16.23 0.38 -12.67
N SER A 10 16.26 -0.28 -11.51
CA SER A 10 15.14 -0.29 -10.59
C SER A 10 14.89 1.12 -10.08
N PHE A 11 13.63 1.55 -10.12
CA PHE A 11 13.21 2.84 -9.59
C PHE A 11 12.11 2.66 -8.54
N PHE A 12 11.86 3.72 -7.78
CA PHE A 12 10.83 3.75 -6.76
C PHE A 12 9.67 4.62 -7.22
N ILE A 13 8.46 4.10 -7.07
CA ILE A 13 7.22 4.90 -7.08
C ILE A 13 6.86 5.12 -5.61
N ARG A 14 6.56 6.36 -5.24
CA ARG A 14 6.21 6.74 -3.87
C ARG A 14 4.87 7.47 -3.89
N ALA A 15 4.06 7.20 -2.89
CA ALA A 15 2.81 7.91 -2.63
C ALA A 15 2.61 7.97 -1.12
N ASP A 16 2.01 9.07 -0.69
CA ASP A 16 1.64 9.31 0.70
C ASP A 16 0.12 9.47 0.76
N LEU A 17 -0.50 8.91 1.80
CA LEU A 17 -1.92 9.03 2.05
C LEU A 17 -2.11 9.31 3.54
N LEU A 18 -2.80 10.41 3.84
CA LEU A 18 -3.25 10.69 5.20
C LEU A 18 -4.54 9.90 5.46
N THR A 19 -4.57 9.14 6.55
CA THR A 19 -5.74 8.35 6.95
C THR A 19 -6.49 9.04 8.08
N GLU A 20 -7.80 9.18 7.95
CA GLU A 20 -8.66 9.74 9.00
C GLU A 20 -9.17 8.64 9.95
N ASN A 21 -9.51 9.01 11.19
CA ASN A 21 -9.87 8.06 12.26
C ASN A 21 -11.14 7.22 12.01
N THR A 22 -11.99 7.59 11.03
CA THR A 22 -13.32 6.98 10.85
C THR A 22 -13.69 6.71 9.40
N GLY A 23 -12.75 6.78 8.45
CA GLY A 23 -13.09 6.67 7.02
C GLY A 23 -12.04 5.97 6.18
N PHE A 24 -12.50 5.27 5.15
CA PHE A 24 -11.65 4.81 4.07
C PHE A 24 -11.14 6.01 3.29
N SER A 25 -9.81 6.14 3.21
CA SER A 25 -9.13 7.16 2.42
C SER A 25 -8.51 6.48 1.21
N GLU A 26 -8.48 7.15 0.06
CA GLU A 26 -7.92 6.58 -1.17
C GLU A 26 -7.09 7.63 -1.92
N ALA A 27 -5.93 7.24 -2.42
CA ALA A 27 -5.11 8.00 -3.36
C ALA A 27 -4.93 7.24 -4.67
N ARG A 28 -5.16 7.92 -5.78
CA ARG A 28 -4.83 7.39 -7.12
C ARG A 28 -3.35 7.62 -7.42
N LEU A 29 -2.66 6.55 -7.78
CA LEU A 29 -1.29 6.57 -8.31
C LEU A 29 -1.34 6.42 -9.83
N ASP A 30 -0.81 7.40 -10.56
CA ASP A 30 -0.75 7.37 -12.02
C ASP A 30 0.49 6.59 -12.50
N LEU A 31 0.25 5.60 -13.36
CA LEU A 31 1.27 4.75 -13.99
C LEU A 31 1.38 4.98 -15.50
N GLY A 32 0.66 5.94 -16.09
CA GLY A 32 0.61 6.16 -17.55
C GLY A 32 1.97 6.45 -18.19
N ALA A 33 2.98 6.87 -17.42
CA ALA A 33 4.35 7.00 -17.89
C ALA A 33 5.10 5.66 -18.05
N TYR A 34 4.61 4.59 -17.42
CA TYR A 34 5.28 3.28 -17.30
C TYR A 34 4.46 2.14 -17.90
N VAL A 35 3.14 2.30 -18.01
CA VAL A 35 2.21 1.31 -18.53
C VAL A 35 1.51 1.90 -19.74
N ASP A 36 1.50 1.14 -20.83
CA ASP A 36 0.71 1.43 -22.02
C ASP A 36 -0.08 0.16 -22.35
N ALA A 37 -1.37 0.17 -22.01
CA ALA A 37 -2.26 -0.96 -22.20
C ALA A 37 -2.50 -1.27 -23.69
N LEU A 38 -2.38 -0.28 -24.57
CA LEU A 38 -2.57 -0.43 -26.02
C LEU A 38 -1.26 -0.83 -26.72
N GLY A 39 -0.13 -0.26 -26.32
CA GLY A 39 1.21 -0.56 -26.81
C GLY A 39 1.86 -1.82 -26.20
N LYS A 40 1.14 -2.55 -25.34
CA LYS A 40 1.59 -3.79 -24.66
C LYS A 40 2.77 -3.59 -23.70
N SER A 41 2.93 -2.39 -23.15
CA SER A 41 3.92 -2.13 -22.12
C SER A 41 3.30 -2.40 -20.75
N ILE A 42 3.87 -3.34 -20.00
CA ILE A 42 3.44 -3.70 -18.65
C ILE A 42 4.53 -3.36 -17.64
N LEU A 43 4.12 -2.94 -16.44
CA LEU A 43 5.02 -2.67 -15.34
C LEU A 43 5.18 -3.92 -14.48
N LYS A 44 6.41 -4.24 -14.09
CA LYS A 44 6.71 -5.32 -13.15
C LYS A 44 7.07 -4.72 -11.78
N ILE A 45 6.24 -4.98 -10.77
CA ILE A 45 6.49 -4.54 -9.39
C ILE A 45 7.22 -5.68 -8.66
N HIS A 46 8.43 -5.39 -8.19
CA HIS A 46 9.24 -6.35 -7.45
C HIS A 46 8.96 -6.34 -5.94
N ASN A 47 8.55 -5.20 -5.39
CA ASN A 47 8.33 -5.05 -3.96
C ASN A 47 7.35 -3.90 -3.68
N VAL A 48 6.56 -4.04 -2.62
CA VAL A 48 5.72 -3.00 -2.05
C VAL A 48 6.12 -2.86 -0.60
N GLN A 49 6.49 -1.65 -0.17
CA GLN A 49 6.84 -1.36 1.22
C GLN A 49 6.01 -0.19 1.72
N MET A 50 5.64 -0.28 2.99
CA MET A 50 4.89 0.77 3.67
C MET A 50 5.69 1.31 4.85
N HIS A 51 5.57 2.61 5.06
CA HIS A 51 6.07 3.30 6.24
C HIS A 51 4.91 4.01 6.91
N PHE A 52 4.64 3.67 8.16
CA PHE A 52 3.63 4.35 8.97
C PHE A 52 4.32 5.44 9.79
N CYS A 53 3.85 6.68 9.67
CA CYS A 53 4.37 7.78 10.46
C CYS A 53 3.24 8.72 10.93
N SER A 54 3.50 9.49 11.99
CA SER A 54 2.59 10.54 12.43
C SER A 54 2.62 11.74 11.49
N ASP A 55 1.46 12.33 11.23
CA ASP A 55 1.25 13.59 10.51
C ASP A 55 1.91 14.81 11.17
N VAL A 56 2.17 14.75 12.47
CA VAL A 56 2.87 15.79 13.24
C VAL A 56 4.38 15.54 13.28
N ASN A 57 4.82 14.28 13.26
CA ASN A 57 6.23 13.91 13.29
C ASN A 57 6.50 12.62 12.50
N ASN A 58 7.05 12.79 11.29
CA ASN A 58 7.34 11.71 10.36
C ASN A 58 8.40 10.70 10.86
N ALA A 59 9.09 10.98 11.98
CA ALA A 59 10.08 10.09 12.58
C ALA A 59 9.49 9.16 13.65
N VAL A 60 8.20 9.31 14.00
CA VAL A 60 7.54 8.54 15.04
C VAL A 60 6.40 7.75 14.39
N PRO A 61 6.24 6.44 14.69
CA PRO A 61 5.08 5.69 14.22
C PRO A 61 3.79 6.32 14.77
N PRO A 62 2.68 6.23 14.03
CA PRO A 62 1.41 6.73 14.54
C PRO A 62 1.09 5.99 15.83
N SER A 63 0.72 6.73 16.87
CA SER A 63 0.14 6.19 18.10
C SER A 63 -1.36 6.43 18.05
N PRO A 64 -2.13 5.60 17.33
CA PRO A 64 -3.57 5.72 17.42
C PRO A 64 -3.94 5.47 18.89
N ASN A 65 -4.73 6.40 19.45
CA ASN A 65 -4.90 6.60 20.88
C ASN A 65 -5.12 5.27 21.65
N PRO A 66 -4.16 4.77 22.43
CA PRO A 66 -4.28 3.50 23.10
C PRO A 66 -5.23 3.66 24.29
N SER A 67 -6.52 3.39 24.06
CA SER A 67 -7.46 3.23 25.16
C SER A 67 -7.14 1.91 25.90
N PRO A 68 -7.28 1.85 27.24
CA PRO A 68 -6.99 0.65 28.01
C PRO A 68 -7.77 -0.60 27.55
N ASN A 69 -8.85 -0.41 26.78
CA ASN A 69 -9.68 -1.47 26.22
C ASN A 69 -9.71 -1.49 24.68
N ASN A 70 -8.85 -0.74 24.01
CA ASN A 70 -8.83 -0.66 22.55
C ASN A 70 -7.43 -1.00 22.01
N ASN A 71 -7.40 -1.82 20.96
CA ASN A 71 -6.19 -2.10 20.20
C ASN A 71 -6.35 -1.46 18.82
N PRO A 72 -6.08 -0.15 18.70
CA PRO A 72 -6.24 0.51 17.42
C PRO A 72 -5.28 -0.07 16.37
N ALA A 73 -5.78 -0.13 15.14
CA ALA A 73 -5.02 -0.58 14.00
C ALA A 73 -5.24 0.34 12.80
N ILE A 74 -4.20 0.47 11.98
CA ILE A 74 -4.24 1.11 10.67
C ILE A 74 -4.01 0.01 9.66
N ALA A 75 -4.93 -0.14 8.71
CA ALA A 75 -4.83 -1.12 7.65
C ALA A 75 -4.75 -0.43 6.29
N TRP A 76 -4.07 -1.05 5.33
CA TRP A 76 -3.85 -0.50 4.00
C TRP A 76 -3.98 -1.57 2.93
N GLN A 77 -4.31 -1.14 1.72
CA GLN A 77 -4.42 -1.97 0.54
C GLN A 77 -3.92 -1.23 -0.68
N LEU A 78 -3.21 -1.93 -1.56
CA LEU A 78 -2.89 -1.45 -2.88
C LEU A 78 -3.71 -2.24 -3.89
N THR A 79 -4.53 -1.56 -4.69
CA THR A 79 -5.45 -2.18 -5.64
C THR A 79 -5.29 -1.64 -7.06
N THR A 80 -5.70 -2.42 -8.06
CA THR A 80 -5.75 -2.01 -9.48
C THR A 80 -7.02 -1.27 -9.87
N GLN A 81 -7.97 -1.13 -8.94
CA GLN A 81 -9.25 -0.44 -9.13
C GLN A 81 -9.59 0.38 -7.89
N SER A 82 -10.32 1.48 -8.08
CA SER A 82 -10.82 2.31 -6.98
C SER A 82 -11.87 1.55 -6.19
N GLN A 83 -11.78 1.59 -4.86
CA GLN A 83 -12.76 1.06 -3.93
C GLN A 83 -13.83 2.10 -3.56
N LEU A 84 -13.53 3.39 -3.71
CA LEU A 84 -14.55 4.44 -3.61
C LEU A 84 -15.67 4.24 -4.64
N ALA A 85 -15.31 3.81 -5.86
CA ALA A 85 -16.27 3.53 -6.92
C ALA A 85 -17.15 2.29 -6.65
N THR A 86 -16.68 1.36 -5.82
CA THR A 86 -17.42 0.14 -5.46
C THR A 86 -18.28 0.35 -4.20
N GLY A 87 -18.14 1.48 -3.51
CA GLY A 87 -18.80 1.77 -2.24
C GLY A 87 -18.32 0.85 -1.11
N LEU A 88 -17.18 0.18 -1.31
CA LEU A 88 -16.62 -0.78 -0.36
C LEU A 88 -15.50 -0.14 0.44
N GLU A 89 -15.42 -0.55 1.70
CA GLU A 89 -14.22 -0.45 2.53
C GLU A 89 -13.12 -1.39 1.96
N MET A 90 -12.06 -1.65 2.72
CA MET A 90 -11.04 -2.64 2.34
C MET A 90 -11.66 -3.96 1.86
N ILE A 91 -11.16 -4.49 0.74
CA ILE A 91 -11.69 -5.68 0.08
C ILE A 91 -10.93 -6.95 0.47
N PRO A 92 -11.53 -8.15 0.40
CA PRO A 92 -10.83 -9.39 0.73
C PRO A 92 -9.63 -9.65 -0.21
N ALA A 93 -8.58 -10.27 0.31
CA ALA A 93 -7.40 -10.66 -0.48
C ALA A 93 -7.69 -11.65 -1.62
N SER A 94 -8.86 -12.30 -1.61
CA SER A 94 -9.33 -13.14 -2.73
C SER A 94 -9.75 -12.32 -3.96
N ASN A 95 -9.95 -11.02 -3.81
CA ASN A 95 -10.25 -10.14 -4.93
C ASN A 95 -8.98 -9.91 -5.76
N ARG A 96 -9.05 -10.25 -7.05
CA ARG A 96 -7.94 -10.13 -8.01
C ARG A 96 -7.38 -8.72 -8.17
N SER A 97 -8.12 -7.70 -7.73
CA SER A 97 -7.65 -6.32 -7.80
C SER A 97 -6.63 -6.00 -6.71
N VAL A 98 -6.56 -6.79 -5.63
CA VAL A 98 -5.59 -6.60 -4.53
C VAL A 98 -4.19 -7.01 -5.00
N VAL A 99 -3.29 -6.03 -5.03
CA VAL A 99 -1.86 -6.21 -5.33
C VAL A 99 -1.08 -6.51 -4.07
N SER A 100 -1.39 -5.80 -2.98
CA SER A 100 -0.76 -6.00 -1.67
C SER A 100 -1.64 -5.42 -0.56
N ASN A 101 -1.44 -5.88 0.67
CA ASN A 101 -2.13 -5.36 1.85
C ASN A 101 -1.34 -5.61 3.13
N GLY A 102 -1.73 -4.93 4.20
CA GLY A 102 -1.18 -5.15 5.51
C GLY A 102 -1.84 -4.28 6.56
N PHE A 103 -1.37 -4.41 7.79
CA PHE A 103 -1.82 -3.58 8.88
C PHE A 103 -0.71 -3.33 9.90
N TYR A 104 -0.88 -2.24 10.64
CA TYR A 104 -0.09 -1.84 11.78
C TYR A 104 -1.01 -1.75 12.98
N GLN A 105 -0.70 -2.46 14.06
CA GLN A 105 -1.50 -2.48 15.27
C GLN A 105 -0.66 -2.03 16.47
N VAL A 106 -1.27 -1.22 17.33
CA VAL A 106 -0.71 -0.81 18.62
C VAL A 106 -1.53 -1.43 19.74
N GLY A 107 -0.85 -2.14 20.64
CA GLY A 107 -1.44 -2.77 21.82
C GLY A 107 -1.79 -1.75 22.91
N SER A 108 -2.65 -2.17 23.84
CA SER A 108 -3.12 -1.32 24.94
C SER A 108 -2.03 -1.01 25.98
N LEU A 109 -2.20 0.10 26.69
CA LEU A 109 -1.29 0.56 27.76
C LEU A 109 -1.11 -0.48 28.88
N THR A 110 -2.12 -1.32 29.12
CA THR A 110 -2.10 -2.37 30.15
C THR A 110 -1.11 -3.50 29.84
N ALA A 111 -0.81 -3.73 28.55
CA ALA A 111 0.12 -4.76 28.09
C ALA A 111 1.57 -4.24 27.89
N GLY A 112 1.81 -2.94 28.10
CA GLY A 112 2.98 -2.25 27.55
C GLY A 112 2.79 -1.99 26.05
N ASN A 113 3.23 -0.85 25.53
CA ASN A 113 3.03 -0.50 24.12
C ASN A 113 3.70 -1.54 23.20
N VAL A 114 2.91 -2.47 22.64
CA VAL A 114 3.37 -3.44 21.65
C VAL A 114 2.92 -2.94 20.29
N SER A 115 3.87 -2.55 19.43
CA SER A 115 3.59 -2.27 18.03
C SER A 115 4.00 -3.47 17.18
N SER A 116 3.08 -3.99 16.37
CA SER A 116 3.39 -5.02 15.39
C SER A 116 2.94 -4.56 14.01
N ASP A 117 3.89 -4.52 13.07
CA ASP A 117 3.60 -4.54 11.65
C ASP A 117 3.55 -6.00 11.19
N ILE A 118 2.41 -6.39 10.64
CA ILE A 118 2.29 -7.64 9.92
C ILE A 118 1.94 -7.21 8.51
N ALA A 119 2.92 -7.26 7.61
CA ALA A 119 2.62 -7.35 6.18
C ALA A 119 1.63 -8.51 6.04
N GLY A 120 0.47 -8.30 5.43
CA GLY A 120 -0.54 -9.35 5.29
C GLY A 120 0.15 -10.59 4.75
N LEU A 121 0.28 -11.63 5.59
CA LEU A 121 1.23 -12.75 5.44
C LEU A 121 1.05 -13.58 4.16
N ASN A 122 0.15 -13.19 3.26
CA ASN A 122 -0.31 -13.99 2.14
C ASN A 122 -0.30 -13.28 0.78
N VAL A 123 0.13 -12.02 0.63
CA VAL A 123 0.07 -11.34 -0.69
C VAL A 123 1.42 -10.76 -1.17
N GLN A 124 2.39 -10.46 -0.31
CA GLN A 124 3.65 -9.82 -0.75
C GLN A 124 4.70 -10.81 -1.30
N HIS A 125 4.58 -12.12 -1.08
CA HIS A 125 5.64 -13.07 -1.43
C HIS A 125 5.56 -13.54 -2.89
N PHE A 126 5.70 -12.61 -3.85
CA PHE A 126 5.91 -12.96 -5.25
C PHE A 126 7.41 -13.12 -5.52
N THR A 127 7.89 -14.36 -5.62
CA THR A 127 9.29 -14.69 -5.93
C THR A 127 9.80 -13.99 -7.20
N ASP A 128 8.89 -13.74 -8.15
CA ASP A 128 9.19 -13.09 -9.42
C ASP A 128 8.44 -11.76 -9.61
N GLY A 129 7.94 -11.11 -8.55
CA GLY A 129 7.16 -9.88 -8.64
C GLY A 129 5.76 -10.05 -9.26
N TYR A 130 5.02 -8.94 -9.35
CA TYR A 130 3.64 -8.90 -9.87
C TYR A 130 3.55 -8.00 -11.11
N LEU A 131 2.80 -8.43 -12.12
CA LEU A 131 2.63 -7.70 -13.39
C LEU A 131 1.41 -6.78 -13.33
N ILE A 132 1.62 -5.50 -13.65
CA ILE A 132 0.59 -4.46 -13.70
C ILE A 132 0.41 -4.01 -15.15
N GLY A 133 -0.79 -4.23 -15.68
CA GLY A 133 -1.24 -3.78 -17.00
C GLY A 133 -2.30 -2.68 -16.96
N VAL A 134 -2.41 -1.97 -15.83
CA VAL A 134 -3.33 -0.83 -15.67
C VAL A 134 -2.53 0.46 -15.51
N GLU A 135 -3.10 1.56 -16.01
CA GLU A 135 -2.49 2.89 -15.97
C GLU A 135 -2.63 3.56 -14.61
N SER A 136 -3.30 2.93 -13.64
CA SER A 136 -3.41 3.48 -12.29
C SER A 136 -3.54 2.40 -11.22
N LEU A 137 -2.97 2.70 -10.07
CA LEU A 137 -3.18 1.97 -8.81
C LEU A 137 -3.91 2.87 -7.82
N TYR A 138 -4.46 2.26 -6.78
CA TYR A 138 -5.18 2.93 -5.72
C TYR A 138 -4.62 2.44 -4.38
N LEU A 139 -4.18 3.37 -3.56
CA LEU A 139 -3.73 3.17 -2.18
C LEU A 139 -4.83 3.61 -1.23
#